data_AF-A0A4Q6C525-F1
#
_entry.id   AF-A0A4Q6C525-F1
#
_cell.length_a   1.000
_cell.length_b   1.000
_cell.length_c   1.000
_cell.angle_alpha   90.00
_cell.angle_beta   90.00
_cell.angle_gamma   90.00
#
_symmetry.space_group_name_H-M   'P 1'
#
loop_
_entity.id
_entity.type
_entity.pdbx_description
1 polymer ?
#
loop_
_entity_poly.entity_id
_entity_poly.type
_entity_poly.pdbx_seq_one_letter_code
_entity_poly.pdbx_strand_id
1 'polypeptide(L)' 'LKIVCGHWSTLGLMIGHGVHAIDTGAVWGGKLTALQLDSEDLRLVQVPGRDVPPPA' A
#
# COMPACT_ATOMS: atom_id res chain seq x y z
N LEU A 1 -17.41 7.93 5.15
CA LEU A 1 -16.53 7.06 5.97
C LEU A 1 -15.22 6.85 5.21
N LYS A 2 -14.06 6.95 5.87
CA LYS A 2 -12.76 6.58 5.28
C LYS A 2 -12.34 5.23 5.86
N ILE A 3 -12.05 4.24 5.01
CA ILE A 3 -11.61 2.90 5.41
C ILE A 3 -10.19 2.70 4.90
N VAL A 4 -9.29 2.23 5.76
CA VAL A 4 -7.95 1.80 5.38
C VAL A 4 -7.85 0.30 5.55
N CYS A 5 -7.41 -0.41 4.52
CA CYS A 5 -7.30 -1.86 4.54
C CYS A 5 -6.07 -2.38 3.78
N GLY A 6 -5.76 -3.66 4.01
CA GLY A 6 -4.69 -4.39 3.33
C GLY A 6 -5.14 -5.81 2.97
N HIS A 7 -4.24 -6.79 3.07
CA HIS A 7 -4.45 -8.23 2.77
C HIS A 7 -4.47 -8.60 1.27
N TRP A 8 -5.00 -7.75 0.39
CA TRP A 8 -5.08 -8.02 -1.04
C TRP A 8 -3.97 -7.36 -1.86
N SER A 9 -2.75 -7.85 -1.72
CA SER A 9 -1.58 -7.31 -2.45
C SER A 9 -1.70 -7.31 -3.98
N THR A 10 -2.47 -8.24 -4.58
CA THR A 10 -2.72 -8.26 -6.05
C THR A 10 -3.48 -7.02 -6.54
N LEU A 11 -4.30 -6.40 -5.69
CA LEU A 11 -4.99 -5.14 -6.02
C LEU A 11 -4.00 -3.96 -6.12
N GLY A 12 -2.93 -4.00 -5.33
CA GLY A 12 -1.96 -2.91 -5.21
C GLY A 12 -2.53 -1.68 -4.48
N LEU A 13 -1.88 -0.53 -4.69
CA LEU A 13 -2.31 0.73 -4.10
C LEU A 13 -3.60 1.21 -4.77
N MET A 14 -4.67 1.35 -3.99
CA MET A 14 -5.93 1.93 -4.47
C MET A 14 -6.43 2.99 -3.49
N ILE A 15 -6.69 4.19 -4.01
CA ILE A 15 -7.23 5.34 -3.27
C ILE A 15 -8.49 5.80 -4.00
N GLY A 16 -9.66 5.50 -3.46
CA GLY A 16 -10.92 5.88 -4.11
C GLY A 16 -12.14 5.34 -3.38
N HIS A 17 -13.32 5.89 -3.68
CA HIS A 17 -14.61 5.42 -3.15
C HIS A 17 -14.66 5.34 -1.61
N GLY A 18 -13.88 6.18 -0.91
CA GLY A 18 -13.76 6.15 0.55
C GLY A 18 -12.93 4.99 1.12
N VAL A 19 -12.26 4.21 0.26
CA VAL A 19 -11.37 3.11 0.63
C VAL A 19 -9.93 3.43 0.23
N HIS A 20 -9.00 3.10 1.11
CA HIS A 20 -7.56 3.21 0.90
C HIS A 20 -6.93 1.83 1.12
N ALA A 21 -6.72 1.10 0.03
CA ALA A 21 -6.03 -0.18 0.05
C ALA A 21 -4.52 0.07 -0.02
N ILE A 22 -3.81 -0.21 1.07
CA ILE A 22 -2.37 0.10 1.23
C ILE A 22 -1.48 -1.15 1.19
N ASP A 23 -2.03 -2.34 0.98
CA ASP A 23 -1.23 -3.54 0.77
C ASP A 23 -0.64 -3.54 -0.64
N THR A 24 0.60 -3.11 -0.72
CA THR A 24 1.38 -3.04 -1.96
C THR A 24 2.40 -4.17 -2.06
N GLY A 25 2.16 -5.30 -1.37
CA GLY A 25 2.94 -6.52 -1.56
C GLY A 25 4.40 -6.41 -1.12
N ALA A 26 4.69 -5.69 -0.03
CA ALA A 26 6.05 -5.44 0.44
C ALA A 26 6.88 -6.73 0.59
N VAL A 27 6.27 -7.82 1.05
CA VAL A 27 6.96 -9.11 1.26
C VAL A 27 7.25 -9.87 -0.04
N TRP A 28 6.61 -9.47 -1.15
CA TRP A 28 6.69 -10.12 -2.46
C TRP A 28 7.55 -9.36 -3.48
N GLY A 29 8.37 -8.40 -3.03
CA GLY A 29 9.15 -7.54 -3.93
C GLY A 29 8.45 -6.24 -4.33
N GLY A 30 7.25 -5.99 -3.79
CA GLY A 30 6.54 -4.73 -3.95
C GLY A 30 7.08 -3.63 -3.04
N LYS A 31 6.20 -2.72 -2.61
CA LYS A 31 6.55 -1.61 -1.72
C LYS A 31 5.92 -1.76 -0.35
N LEU A 32 6.54 -1.20 0.68
CA LEU A 32 5.88 -0.92 1.96
C LEU A 32 5.25 0.47 1.88
N THR A 33 3.94 0.55 2.10
CA THR A 33 3.16 1.79 1.98
C THR A 33 2.70 2.26 3.35
N ALA A 34 2.88 3.56 3.63
CA ALA A 34 2.34 4.24 4.80
C ALA A 34 1.44 5.39 4.36
N LEU A 35 0.31 5.56 5.05
CA LEU A 35 -0.65 6.63 4.84
C LEU A 35 -0.81 7.42 6.14
N GLN A 36 -0.65 8.74 6.07
CA GLN A 36 -0.94 9.64 7.19
C GLN A 36 -2.45 9.85 7.33
N LEU A 37 -3.02 9.63 8.52
CA LEU A 37 -4.46 9.71 8.76
C LEU A 37 -4.94 11.06 9.33
N ASP A 38 -4.04 11.79 9.97
CA ASP A 38 -4.30 13.05 10.68
C ASP A 38 -4.04 14.30 9.82
N SER A 39 -4.13 14.15 8.50
CA SER A 39 -3.99 15.26 7.53
C SER A 39 -5.23 15.37 6.64
N GLU A 40 -5.60 16.59 6.28
CA GLU A 40 -6.62 16.84 5.26
C GLU A 40 -6.11 16.47 3.86
N ASP A 41 -4.80 16.59 3.64
CA ASP A 41 -4.12 16.22 2.41
C ASP A 41 -3.81 14.72 2.36
N LEU A 42 -3.88 14.15 1.15
CA LEU A 42 -3.39 12.79 0.91
C LEU A 42 -1.85 12.77 1.02
N ARG A 43 -1.34 12.24 2.13
CA ARG A 43 0.10 12.06 2.34
C ARG A 43 0.44 10.58 2.41
N LEU A 44 1.10 10.10 1.36
CA LEU A 44 1.47 8.71 1.17
C LEU A 44 2.97 8.59 0.95
N VAL A 45 3.59 7.63 1.64
CA VAL A 45 5.02 7.32 1.51
C VAL A 45 5.15 5.86 1.12
N GLN A 46 6.02 5.58 0.17
CA GLN A 46 6.40 4.21 -0.17
C GLN A 46 7.91 4.04 -0.13
N VAL A 47 8.34 2.91 0.41
CA VAL A 47 9.74 2.48 0.37
C VAL A 47 9.83 1.10 -0.29
N PRO A 48 10.99 0.72 -0.85
CA PRO A 48 11.19 -0.64 -1.32
C PRO A 48 10.83 -1.67 -0.24
N GLY A 49 10.14 -2.73 -0.64
CA GLY A 49 9.84 -3.85 0.22
C GLY A 49 11.04 -4.80 0.35
N ARG A 50 10.74 -6.06 0.66
CA ARG A 50 11.72 -7.14 0.67
C ARG A 50 12.33 -7.30 -0.72
N ASP A 51 13.64 -7.45 -0.79
CA ASP A 51 14.32 -7.87 -2.01
C ASP A 51 13.97 -9.35 -2.29
N VAL A 52 13.26 -9.60 -3.39
CA VAL A 52 12.80 -10.93 -3.81
C VAL A 52 13.44 -11.22 -5.16
N PRO A 53 14.27 -12.27 -5.27
CA PRO A 53 14.84 -12.66 -6.56
C PRO A 53 13.74 -12.98 -7.58
N PRO A 54 13.99 -12.76 -8.89
CA PRO A 54 13.08 -13.22 -9.92
C PRO A 54 12.84 -14.73 -9.78
N PRO A 55 11.63 -15.22 -10.12
CA PRO A 55 11.39 -16.66 -10.24
C PRO A 55 12.44 -17.29 -11.18
N ALA A 56 12.92 -18.47 -10.82
CA ALA A 56 13.85 -19.26 -11.65
C ALA A 56 13.24 -19.65 -12.99
#